data_AF-A0A9P7EAV3-F1
#
_entry.id   AF-A0A9P7EAV3-F1
#
_cell.length_a   1.000
_cell.length_b   1.000
_cell.length_c   1.000
_cell.angle_alpha   90.00
_cell.angle_beta   90.00
_cell.angle_gamma   90.00
#
_symmetry.space_group_name_H-M   'P 1'
#
loop_
_entity.id
_entity.type
_entity.pdbx_description
1 polymer ?
#
loop_
_entity_poly.entity_id
_entity_poly.type
_entity_poly.pdbx_seq_one_letter_code
_entity_poly.pdbx_strand_id
1 'polypeptide(L)'
;MKLRGFLDSATTWFQPFDTSLSKADTMEILVGTMIPYVKAFTTSQCLPLHPLFDLWHDVTSSMSWNMPEDQLFPLVDLWRIALLDEKVSSWCADRNGLDSPLVLLLSKACEWSSKKYLLALLRMLSNAFSNRALGWKILLSAQNNLAILLEHTLVHEDTGVRKSASSLTFNTFAHLQELRIENLCKGDEEGADHLEMDISMTLLNAEWEASIACAVLAAIEYESDGDTGIIGCPLFMFAIYLSLSDSPPPSRSIRTDCAFFPFHRSLVATSRSLARSKDSKEQVQRKREELEYEGNRVRAFAGSR
;
A
#
# COMPACT_ATOMS: atom_id res chain seq x y z
N MET A 1 -11.02 -27.31 -3.34
CA MET A 1 -10.54 -25.97 -2.96
C MET A 1 -9.07 -26.11 -2.55
N LYS A 2 -8.14 -25.34 -3.15
CA LYS A 2 -6.69 -25.54 -2.95
C LYS A 2 -6.25 -25.44 -1.47
N LEU A 3 -6.96 -24.63 -0.68
CA LEU A 3 -6.71 -24.43 0.75
C LEU A 3 -6.78 -25.72 1.58
N ARG A 4 -7.72 -26.62 1.27
CA ARG A 4 -7.81 -27.94 1.91
C ARG A 4 -6.55 -28.78 1.66
N GLY A 5 -6.05 -28.77 0.42
CA GLY A 5 -4.83 -29.49 0.06
C GLY A 5 -3.60 -28.96 0.79
N PHE A 6 -3.53 -27.65 1.03
CA PHE A 6 -2.45 -27.06 1.83
C PHE A 6 -2.52 -27.45 3.30
N LEU A 7 -3.72 -27.38 3.89
CA LEU A 7 -3.94 -27.87 5.26
C LEU A 7 -3.54 -29.34 5.39
N ASP A 8 -3.99 -30.20 4.49
CA ASP A 8 -3.65 -31.63 4.51
C ASP A 8 -2.13 -31.86 4.39
N SER A 9 -1.41 -31.00 3.66
CA SER A 9 0.05 -31.08 3.48
C SER A 9 0.89 -30.66 4.70
N ALA A 10 0.31 -29.95 5.67
CA ALA A 10 1.01 -29.58 6.89
C ALA A 10 1.28 -30.84 7.74
N THR A 11 2.56 -31.24 7.81
CA THR A 11 3.06 -32.43 8.49
C THR A 11 3.14 -32.27 10.00
N THR A 12 3.35 -31.05 10.49
CA THR A 12 3.40 -30.73 11.91
C THR A 12 2.45 -29.58 12.21
N TRP A 13 1.46 -29.81 13.09
CA TRP A 13 0.57 -28.78 13.58
C TRP A 13 0.92 -28.51 15.04
N PHE A 14 1.67 -27.44 15.25
CA PHE A 14 1.99 -26.91 16.56
C PHE A 14 0.77 -26.23 17.19
N GLN A 15 0.53 -26.58 18.45
CA GLN A 15 -0.51 -26.01 19.29
C GLN A 15 0.16 -25.16 20.37
N PRO A 16 0.37 -23.85 20.15
CA PRO A 16 0.90 -22.97 21.17
C PRO A 16 -0.13 -22.78 22.29
N PHE A 17 0.03 -23.50 23.40
CA PHE A 17 -0.72 -23.37 24.66
C PHE A 17 -2.26 -23.53 24.54
N ASP A 18 -2.96 -23.48 25.69
CA ASP A 18 -4.35 -23.94 25.95
C ASP A 18 -5.48 -23.33 25.08
N THR A 19 -5.17 -22.44 24.14
CA THR A 19 -6.14 -21.76 23.26
C THR A 19 -6.00 -22.14 21.77
N SER A 20 -5.12 -23.08 21.42
CA SER A 20 -4.84 -23.37 20.00
C SER A 20 -5.80 -24.40 19.39
N LEU A 21 -6.62 -23.93 18.44
CA LEU A 21 -7.48 -24.77 17.59
C LEU A 21 -6.72 -25.94 16.98
N SER A 22 -7.30 -27.15 17.05
CA SER A 22 -6.74 -28.30 16.34
C SER A 22 -6.82 -28.09 14.82
N LYS A 23 -6.04 -28.86 14.06
CA LYS A 23 -6.11 -28.87 12.59
C LYS A 23 -7.53 -29.17 12.09
N ALA A 24 -8.24 -30.07 12.77
CA ALA A 24 -9.61 -30.44 12.44
C ALA A 24 -10.58 -29.29 12.70
N ASP A 25 -10.51 -28.67 13.88
CA ASP A 25 -11.38 -27.54 14.24
C ASP A 25 -11.12 -26.33 13.33
N THR A 26 -9.85 -26.06 13.03
CA THR A 26 -9.44 -25.00 12.09
C THR A 26 -10.12 -25.19 10.73
N MET A 27 -10.10 -26.42 10.23
CA MET A 27 -10.71 -26.78 8.94
C MET A 27 -12.24 -26.70 9.00
N GLU A 28 -12.85 -27.16 10.10
CA GLU A 28 -14.30 -27.10 10.31
C GLU A 28 -14.79 -25.65 10.34
N ILE A 29 -14.14 -24.77 11.09
CA ILE A 29 -14.52 -23.35 11.17
C ILE A 29 -14.34 -22.68 9.81
N LEU A 30 -13.23 -22.92 9.13
CA LEU A 30 -12.94 -22.32 7.83
C LEU A 30 -13.99 -22.70 6.77
N VAL A 31 -14.35 -23.98 6.68
CA VAL A 31 -15.32 -24.49 5.70
C VAL A 31 -16.77 -24.27 6.13
N GLY A 32 -17.06 -24.31 7.42
CA GLY A 32 -18.40 -24.19 7.99
C GLY A 32 -18.86 -22.74 8.16
N THR A 33 -17.92 -21.79 8.35
CA THR A 33 -18.27 -20.40 8.69
C THR A 33 -17.69 -19.39 7.70
N MET A 34 -16.36 -19.30 7.58
CA MET A 34 -15.69 -18.23 6.83
C MET A 34 -15.97 -18.29 5.33
N ILE A 35 -15.81 -19.47 4.72
CA ILE A 35 -16.04 -19.65 3.27
C ILE A 35 -17.52 -19.44 2.90
N PRO A 36 -18.50 -20.05 3.60
CA PRO A 36 -19.92 -19.79 3.33
C PRO A 36 -20.28 -18.32 3.49
N TYR A 37 -19.76 -17.64 4.51
CA TYR A 37 -19.99 -16.22 4.72
C TYR A 37 -19.49 -15.39 3.53
N VAL A 38 -18.22 -15.56 3.15
CA VAL A 38 -17.61 -14.82 2.02
C VAL A 38 -18.38 -15.09 0.72
N LYS A 39 -18.82 -16.34 0.49
CA LYS A 39 -19.65 -16.68 -0.68
C LYS A 39 -21.01 -16.00 -0.66
N ALA A 40 -21.71 -16.03 0.48
CA ALA A 40 -23.01 -15.39 0.63
C ALA A 40 -22.90 -13.87 0.41
N PHE A 41 -21.85 -13.24 0.97
CA PHE A 41 -21.55 -11.82 0.79
C PHE A 41 -21.36 -11.46 -0.70
N THR A 42 -20.49 -12.19 -1.41
CA THR A 42 -20.23 -11.91 -2.84
C THR A 42 -21.43 -12.15 -3.76
N THR A 43 -22.41 -12.93 -3.32
CA THR A 43 -23.63 -13.24 -4.09
C THR A 43 -24.83 -12.40 -3.65
N SER A 44 -24.63 -11.41 -2.76
CA SER A 44 -25.70 -10.58 -2.19
C SER A 44 -26.83 -11.39 -1.55
N GLN A 45 -26.52 -12.59 -1.05
CA GLN A 45 -27.46 -13.44 -0.34
C GLN A 45 -27.57 -13.02 1.14
N CYS A 46 -28.64 -13.44 1.81
CA CYS A 46 -28.82 -13.20 3.24
C CYS A 46 -27.61 -13.75 4.02
N LEU A 47 -26.90 -12.86 4.71
CA LEU A 47 -25.73 -13.24 5.49
C LEU A 47 -26.15 -14.10 6.71
N PRO A 48 -25.30 -15.06 7.13
CA PRO A 48 -25.55 -15.82 8.35
C PRO A 48 -25.78 -14.91 9.55
N LEU A 49 -26.72 -15.28 10.44
CA LEU A 49 -26.94 -14.59 11.70
C LEU A 49 -25.70 -14.77 12.59
N HIS A 50 -24.99 -13.67 12.81
CA HIS A 50 -23.77 -13.53 13.62
C HIS A 50 -22.53 -14.25 13.10
N PRO A 51 -21.62 -13.53 12.43
CA PRO A 51 -20.31 -14.07 12.12
C PRO A 51 -19.50 -14.25 13.41
N LEU A 52 -18.90 -15.43 13.56
CA LEU A 52 -18.02 -15.80 14.67
C LEU A 52 -16.61 -15.28 14.39
N PHE A 53 -16.45 -13.96 14.33
CA PHE A 53 -15.20 -13.32 13.92
C PHE A 53 -14.01 -13.67 14.82
N ASP A 54 -14.25 -13.88 16.12
CA ASP A 54 -13.21 -14.34 17.05
C ASP A 54 -12.64 -15.70 16.62
N LEU A 55 -13.52 -16.64 16.21
CA LEU A 55 -13.06 -17.93 15.66
C LEU A 55 -12.29 -17.77 14.35
N TRP A 56 -12.59 -16.75 13.54
CA TRP A 56 -11.82 -16.48 12.32
C TRP A 56 -10.42 -15.97 12.63
N HIS A 57 -10.28 -15.16 13.68
CA HIS A 57 -8.96 -14.76 14.19
C HIS A 57 -8.21 -15.96 14.76
N ASP A 58 -8.85 -16.82 15.55
CA ASP A 58 -8.21 -18.03 16.08
C ASP A 58 -7.71 -18.94 14.93
N VAL A 59 -8.54 -19.13 13.89
CA VAL A 59 -8.15 -19.84 12.66
C VAL A 59 -6.97 -19.16 11.98
N THR A 60 -7.01 -17.82 11.87
CA THR A 60 -5.94 -17.05 11.21
C THR A 60 -4.63 -17.17 11.97
N SER A 61 -4.68 -17.07 13.30
CA SER A 61 -3.56 -17.25 14.21
C SER A 61 -2.99 -18.67 14.08
N SER A 62 -3.83 -19.69 14.22
CA SER A 62 -3.44 -21.08 14.11
C SER A 62 -2.77 -21.39 12.76
N MET A 63 -3.35 -20.95 11.64
CA MET A 63 -2.75 -21.15 10.32
C MET A 63 -1.44 -20.38 10.15
N SER A 64 -1.34 -19.15 10.67
CA SER A 64 -0.13 -18.30 10.53
C SER A 64 1.08 -18.86 11.29
N TRP A 65 0.85 -19.64 12.36
CA TRP A 65 1.89 -20.34 13.09
C TRP A 65 2.29 -21.69 12.47
N ASN A 66 1.36 -22.32 11.75
CA ASN A 66 1.51 -23.70 11.31
C ASN A 66 1.79 -23.89 9.82
N MET A 67 1.69 -22.83 9.02
CA MET A 67 1.83 -22.91 7.57
C MET A 67 2.89 -21.94 7.04
N PRO A 68 3.65 -22.34 6.00
CA PRO A 68 4.54 -21.43 5.30
C PRO A 68 3.73 -20.37 4.53
N GLU A 69 4.31 -19.19 4.35
CA GLU A 69 3.68 -18.02 3.70
C GLU A 69 3.10 -18.33 2.31
N ASP A 70 3.81 -19.16 1.54
CA ASP A 70 3.41 -19.61 0.21
C ASP A 70 2.08 -20.34 0.16
N GLN A 71 1.62 -20.85 1.31
CA GLN A 71 0.36 -21.55 1.46
C GLN A 71 -0.71 -20.71 2.18
N LEU A 72 -0.33 -19.57 2.77
CA LEU A 72 -1.24 -18.66 3.47
C LEU A 72 -2.01 -17.72 2.53
N PHE A 73 -1.56 -17.52 1.29
CA PHE A 73 -2.23 -16.59 0.36
C PHE A 73 -3.75 -16.80 0.18
N PRO A 74 -4.34 -18.02 0.22
CA PRO A 74 -5.78 -18.18 0.09
C PRO A 74 -6.53 -17.68 1.33
N LEU A 75 -5.92 -17.78 2.52
CA LEU A 75 -6.47 -17.21 3.75
C LEU A 75 -6.48 -15.68 3.68
N VAL A 76 -5.38 -15.10 3.19
CA VAL A 76 -5.29 -13.64 2.94
C VAL A 76 -6.33 -13.19 1.91
N ASP A 77 -6.57 -13.97 0.84
CA ASP A 77 -7.59 -13.64 -0.16
C ASP A 77 -9.03 -13.75 0.40
N LEU A 78 -9.29 -14.66 1.35
CA LEU A 78 -10.57 -14.70 2.07
C LEU A 78 -10.76 -13.42 2.89
N TRP A 79 -9.73 -12.98 3.63
CA TRP A 79 -9.77 -11.72 4.37
C TRP A 79 -9.92 -10.51 3.44
N ARG A 80 -9.25 -10.48 2.28
CA ARG A 80 -9.39 -9.41 1.28
C ARG A 80 -10.85 -9.20 0.87
N ILE A 81 -11.59 -10.29 0.67
CA ILE A 81 -13.01 -10.23 0.29
C ILE A 81 -13.87 -9.90 1.51
N ALA A 82 -13.60 -10.53 2.66
CA ALA A 82 -14.37 -10.30 3.88
C ALA A 82 -14.31 -8.84 4.35
N LEU A 83 -13.16 -8.17 4.22
CA LEU A 83 -12.98 -6.78 4.61
C LEU A 83 -13.79 -5.77 3.79
N LEU A 84 -14.40 -6.18 2.68
CA LEU A 84 -15.36 -5.35 1.95
C LEU A 84 -16.71 -5.27 2.68
N ASP A 85 -16.96 -6.15 3.63
CA ASP A 85 -18.11 -6.06 4.53
C ASP A 85 -17.79 -5.12 5.69
N GLU A 86 -18.60 -4.08 5.84
CA GLU A 86 -18.45 -3.08 6.89
C GLU A 86 -18.38 -3.72 8.29
N LYS A 87 -19.16 -4.78 8.56
CA LYS A 87 -19.17 -5.45 9.87
C LYS A 87 -17.82 -6.11 10.18
N VAL A 88 -17.21 -6.74 9.18
CA VAL A 88 -15.89 -7.36 9.32
C VAL A 88 -14.84 -6.29 9.55
N SER A 89 -14.88 -5.22 8.75
CA SER A 89 -13.91 -4.12 8.86
C SER A 89 -14.01 -3.37 10.20
N SER A 90 -15.22 -3.14 10.72
CA SER A 90 -15.46 -2.55 12.04
C SER A 90 -14.94 -3.45 13.15
N TRP A 91 -15.24 -4.76 13.11
CA TRP A 91 -14.72 -5.70 14.09
C TRP A 91 -13.18 -5.76 14.09
N CYS A 92 -12.55 -5.69 12.92
CA CYS A 92 -11.10 -5.61 12.82
C CYS A 92 -10.53 -4.30 13.40
N ALA A 93 -11.23 -3.18 13.29
CA ALA A 93 -10.78 -1.88 13.79
C ALA A 93 -10.73 -1.81 15.32
N ASP A 94 -11.57 -2.62 16.01
CA ASP A 94 -11.62 -2.71 17.46
C ASP A 94 -10.46 -3.51 18.07
N ARG A 95 -9.66 -4.21 17.25
CA ARG A 95 -8.55 -5.07 17.70
C ARG A 95 -7.20 -4.36 17.62
N ASN A 96 -6.28 -4.72 18.52
CA ASN A 96 -4.94 -4.12 18.65
C ASN A 96 -3.84 -5.16 18.42
N GLY A 97 -2.71 -4.74 17.86
CA GLY A 97 -1.51 -5.58 17.77
C GLY A 97 -1.76 -6.93 17.11
N LEU A 98 -1.23 -8.01 17.67
CA LEU A 98 -1.38 -9.38 17.14
C LEU A 98 -2.79 -9.97 17.30
N ASP A 99 -3.68 -9.31 18.07
CA ASP A 99 -5.10 -9.67 18.13
C ASP A 99 -5.85 -9.20 16.88
N SER A 100 -5.24 -8.32 16.06
CA SER A 100 -5.77 -7.98 14.75
C SER A 100 -5.23 -8.98 13.71
N PRO A 101 -6.11 -9.66 12.93
CA PRO A 101 -5.66 -10.57 11.88
C PRO A 101 -4.84 -9.86 10.78
N LEU A 102 -5.08 -8.56 10.53
CA LEU A 102 -4.34 -7.80 9.51
C LEU A 102 -2.89 -7.59 9.93
N VAL A 103 -2.68 -7.06 11.13
CA VAL A 103 -1.34 -6.85 11.72
C VAL A 103 -0.57 -8.16 11.82
N LEU A 104 -1.21 -9.25 12.22
CA LEU A 104 -0.60 -10.58 12.25
C LEU A 104 -0.13 -11.02 10.85
N LEU A 105 -1.00 -10.96 9.84
CA LEU A 105 -0.66 -11.33 8.47
C LEU A 105 0.40 -10.39 7.86
N LEU A 106 0.33 -9.10 8.19
CA LEU A 106 1.32 -8.10 7.79
C LEU A 106 2.69 -8.38 8.39
N SER A 107 2.79 -8.75 9.67
CA SER A 107 4.08 -9.07 10.31
C SER A 107 4.83 -10.22 9.64
N LYS A 108 4.11 -11.14 8.99
CA LYS A 108 4.70 -12.25 8.22
C LYS A 108 5.33 -11.76 6.92
N ALA A 109 4.80 -10.70 6.30
CA ALA A 109 5.34 -10.18 5.05
C ALA A 109 6.58 -9.30 5.20
N CYS A 110 6.99 -8.99 6.43
CA CYS A 110 8.24 -8.28 6.67
C CYS A 110 9.47 -9.15 6.38
N GLU A 111 9.31 -10.48 6.39
CA GLU A 111 10.30 -11.45 5.93
C GLU A 111 9.97 -11.79 4.47
N TRP A 112 10.98 -12.05 3.62
CA TRP A 112 10.80 -12.17 2.18
C TRP A 112 9.72 -13.21 1.81
N SER A 113 8.56 -12.72 1.36
CA SER A 113 7.41 -13.58 1.03
C SER A 113 7.31 -13.93 -0.45
N SER A 114 6.60 -15.01 -0.77
CA SER A 114 6.26 -15.27 -2.18
C SER A 114 5.36 -14.21 -2.79
N LYS A 115 5.54 -14.01 -4.10
CA LYS A 115 4.70 -13.17 -4.96
C LYS A 115 3.20 -13.36 -4.72
N LYS A 116 2.72 -14.60 -4.54
CA LYS A 116 1.28 -14.87 -4.35
C LYS A 116 0.77 -14.31 -3.04
N TYR A 117 1.55 -14.46 -1.97
CA TYR A 117 1.25 -13.91 -0.66
C TYR A 117 1.25 -12.38 -0.70
N LEU A 118 2.33 -11.78 -1.22
CA LEU A 118 2.45 -10.32 -1.38
C LEU A 118 1.28 -9.72 -2.15
N LEU A 119 0.94 -10.30 -3.30
CA LEU A 119 -0.19 -9.82 -4.11
C LEU A 119 -1.54 -9.90 -3.38
N ALA A 120 -1.78 -10.95 -2.61
CA ALA A 120 -3.00 -11.07 -1.83
C ALA A 120 -3.02 -10.05 -0.69
N LEU A 121 -1.91 -9.91 0.02
CA LEU A 121 -1.76 -9.02 1.16
C LEU A 121 -1.87 -7.55 0.77
N LEU A 122 -1.16 -7.11 -0.27
CA LEU A 122 -1.22 -5.73 -0.76
C LEU A 122 -2.65 -5.32 -1.14
N ARG A 123 -3.40 -6.22 -1.77
CA ARG A 123 -4.81 -5.99 -2.13
C ARG A 123 -5.73 -6.03 -0.91
N MET A 124 -5.48 -6.92 0.04
CA MET A 124 -6.21 -6.97 1.32
C MET A 124 -6.05 -5.65 2.09
N LEU A 125 -4.82 -5.15 2.22
CA LEU A 125 -4.54 -3.88 2.89
C LEU A 125 -5.15 -2.71 2.11
N SER A 126 -5.09 -2.72 0.77
CA SER A 126 -5.74 -1.68 -0.04
C SER A 126 -7.25 -1.61 0.22
N ASN A 127 -7.91 -2.75 0.38
CA ASN A 127 -9.32 -2.84 0.75
C ASN A 127 -9.55 -2.39 2.21
N ALA A 128 -8.64 -2.67 3.13
CA ALA A 128 -8.75 -2.26 4.52
C ALA A 128 -8.81 -0.72 4.67
N PHE A 129 -8.04 0.00 3.85
CA PHE A 129 -8.12 1.47 3.72
C PHE A 129 -9.39 1.97 3.04
N SER A 130 -10.36 1.12 2.70
CA SER A 130 -11.71 1.58 2.31
C SER A 130 -12.59 1.85 3.54
N ASN A 131 -12.23 1.29 4.70
CA ASN A 131 -12.86 1.62 5.98
C ASN A 131 -11.95 2.57 6.77
N ARG A 132 -12.49 3.73 7.11
CA ARG A 132 -11.73 4.79 7.77
C ARG A 132 -11.17 4.38 9.14
N ALA A 133 -11.99 3.79 10.01
CA ALA A 133 -11.56 3.39 11.35
C ALA A 133 -10.44 2.33 11.28
N LEU A 134 -10.56 1.38 10.36
CA LEU A 134 -9.55 0.36 10.14
C LEU A 134 -8.26 0.93 9.53
N GLY A 135 -8.36 1.85 8.57
CA GLY A 135 -7.21 2.55 7.99
C GLY A 135 -6.42 3.31 9.06
N TRP A 136 -7.11 4.08 9.91
CA TRP A 136 -6.53 4.72 11.10
C TRP A 136 -5.80 3.71 11.98
N LYS A 137 -6.45 2.58 12.25
CA LYS A 137 -5.90 1.55 13.12
C LYS A 137 -4.59 0.98 12.60
N ILE A 138 -4.52 0.71 11.30
CA ILE A 138 -3.33 0.20 10.63
C ILE A 138 -2.19 1.22 10.74
N LEU A 139 -2.47 2.50 10.47
CA LEU A 139 -1.47 3.56 10.59
C LEU A 139 -0.91 3.65 12.01
N LEU A 140 -1.76 3.56 13.04
CA LEU A 140 -1.29 3.70 14.43
C LEU A 140 -0.55 2.47 14.97
N SER A 141 -0.96 1.27 14.58
CA SER A 141 -0.46 0.02 15.17
C SER A 141 0.60 -0.69 14.33
N ALA A 142 0.70 -0.38 13.04
CA ALA A 142 1.50 -1.15 12.10
C ALA A 142 2.25 -0.30 11.05
N GLN A 143 2.41 1.01 11.26
CA GLN A 143 3.14 1.89 10.33
C GLN A 143 4.53 1.36 9.94
N ASN A 144 5.31 0.84 10.90
CA ASN A 144 6.67 0.36 10.62
C ASN A 144 6.65 -0.88 9.72
N ASN A 145 5.76 -1.84 10.00
CA ASN A 145 5.62 -3.03 9.18
C ASN A 145 5.08 -2.69 7.79
N LEU A 146 4.16 -1.70 7.72
CA LEU A 146 3.64 -1.20 6.46
C LEU A 146 4.73 -0.51 5.62
N ALA A 147 5.61 0.29 6.25
CA ALA A 147 6.74 0.92 5.59
C ALA A 147 7.72 -0.13 5.04
N ILE A 148 8.15 -1.09 5.87
CA ILE A 148 9.00 -2.21 5.44
C ILE A 148 8.36 -2.96 4.26
N LEU A 149 7.05 -3.24 4.32
CA LEU A 149 6.32 -3.89 3.25
C LEU A 149 6.38 -3.08 1.94
N LEU A 150 6.07 -1.78 2.01
CA LEU A 150 6.04 -0.92 0.84
C LEU A 150 7.43 -0.70 0.25
N GLU A 151 8.47 -0.57 1.08
CA GLU A 151 9.85 -0.40 0.65
C GLU A 151 10.29 -1.51 -0.31
N HIS A 152 10.09 -2.77 0.08
CA HIS A 152 10.54 -3.89 -0.76
C HIS A 152 9.55 -4.21 -1.90
N THR A 153 8.25 -3.94 -1.73
CA THR A 153 7.25 -4.26 -2.77
C THR A 153 7.18 -3.21 -3.89
N LEU A 154 7.54 -1.95 -3.62
CA LEU A 154 7.58 -0.89 -4.63
C LEU A 154 8.70 -1.10 -5.65
N VAL A 155 9.83 -1.67 -5.24
CA VAL A 155 10.99 -1.99 -6.12
C VAL A 155 11.04 -3.47 -6.52
N HIS A 156 9.96 -4.21 -6.31
CA HIS A 156 9.91 -5.64 -6.61
C HIS A 156 10.04 -5.93 -8.11
N GLU A 157 10.66 -7.05 -8.51
CA GLU A 157 10.87 -7.43 -9.92
C GLU A 157 9.54 -7.58 -10.72
N ASP A 158 8.52 -8.12 -10.07
CA ASP A 158 7.19 -8.33 -10.67
C ASP A 158 6.36 -7.04 -10.72
N THR A 159 5.98 -6.64 -11.93
CA THR A 159 5.12 -5.47 -12.20
C THR A 159 3.77 -5.54 -11.49
N GLY A 160 3.18 -6.73 -11.32
CA GLY A 160 1.91 -6.90 -10.63
C GLY A 160 2.00 -6.56 -9.14
N VAL A 161 3.11 -6.95 -8.50
CA VAL A 161 3.42 -6.59 -7.11
C VAL A 161 3.60 -5.09 -6.99
N ARG A 162 4.46 -4.48 -7.81
CA ARG A 162 4.70 -3.03 -7.77
C ARG A 162 3.43 -2.21 -7.97
N LYS A 163 2.57 -2.60 -8.92
CA LYS A 163 1.29 -1.94 -9.17
C LYS A 163 0.35 -2.02 -7.96
N SER A 164 0.31 -3.17 -7.30
CA SER A 164 -0.53 -3.37 -6.11
C SER A 164 0.04 -2.57 -4.92
N ALA A 165 1.36 -2.52 -4.76
CA ALA A 165 2.04 -1.71 -3.76
C ALA A 165 1.79 -0.22 -3.97
N SER A 166 1.88 0.26 -5.21
CA SER A 166 1.60 1.65 -5.56
C SER A 166 0.16 2.07 -5.23
N SER A 167 -0.81 1.16 -5.44
CA SER A 167 -2.21 1.40 -5.04
C SER A 167 -2.35 1.48 -3.52
N LEU A 168 -1.68 0.60 -2.78
CA LEU A 168 -1.67 0.63 -1.32
C LEU A 168 -1.04 1.93 -0.82
N THR A 169 0.14 2.31 -1.32
CA THR A 169 0.82 3.58 -1.00
C THR A 169 -0.11 4.77 -1.21
N PHE A 170 -0.80 4.84 -2.35
CA PHE A 170 -1.75 5.91 -2.61
C PHE A 170 -2.87 5.95 -1.55
N ASN A 171 -3.49 4.81 -1.23
CA ASN A 171 -4.55 4.75 -0.22
C ASN A 171 -4.06 5.17 1.17
N THR A 172 -2.86 4.71 1.56
CA THR A 172 -2.20 5.07 2.83
C THR A 172 -2.05 6.57 2.97
N PHE A 173 -1.48 7.23 1.95
CA PHE A 173 -1.25 8.68 1.99
C PHE A 173 -2.51 9.50 1.82
N ALA A 174 -3.49 9.03 1.04
CA ALA A 174 -4.80 9.65 0.97
C ALA A 174 -5.48 9.67 2.35
N HIS A 175 -5.44 8.56 3.08
CA HIS A 175 -5.93 8.50 4.46
C HIS A 175 -5.18 9.45 5.37
N LEU A 176 -3.85 9.41 5.35
CA LEU A 176 -3.00 10.30 6.15
C LEU A 176 -3.32 11.79 5.91
N GLN A 177 -3.62 12.17 4.67
CA GLN A 177 -4.04 13.53 4.33
C GLN A 177 -5.39 13.89 4.92
N GLU A 178 -6.36 12.99 4.83
CA GLU A 178 -7.66 13.16 5.45
C GLU A 178 -7.49 13.45 6.94
N LEU A 179 -6.61 12.69 7.63
CA LEU A 179 -6.28 12.94 9.05
C LEU A 179 -5.82 14.38 9.27
N ARG A 180 -4.81 14.80 8.50
CA ARG A 180 -4.20 16.12 8.64
C ARG A 180 -5.22 17.24 8.43
N ILE A 181 -6.07 17.12 7.41
CA ILE A 181 -7.13 18.09 7.12
C ILE A 181 -8.11 18.17 8.30
N GLU A 182 -8.54 17.03 8.83
CA GLU A 182 -9.48 17.01 9.94
C GLU A 182 -8.92 17.63 11.21
N ASN A 183 -7.64 17.41 11.48
CA ASN A 183 -6.98 18.03 12.62
C ASN A 183 -6.87 19.55 12.46
N LEU A 184 -6.61 20.03 11.23
CA LEU A 184 -6.61 21.45 10.92
C LEU A 184 -8.01 22.07 11.10
N CYS A 185 -9.08 21.35 10.75
CA CYS A 185 -10.44 21.84 10.94
C CYS A 185 -10.91 21.84 12.40
N LYS A 186 -10.41 20.92 13.24
CA LYS A 186 -10.79 20.82 14.67
C LYS A 186 -10.08 21.82 15.57
N GLY A 187 -8.95 22.39 15.14
CA GLY A 187 -8.09 23.27 15.96
C GLY A 187 -8.72 24.61 16.41
N ASP A 188 -9.95 24.93 16.01
CA ASP A 188 -10.67 26.13 16.44
C ASP A 188 -11.70 25.85 17.57
N GLU A 189 -11.94 24.58 17.94
CA GLU A 189 -12.86 24.21 19.02
C GLU A 189 -12.09 23.94 20.33
N GLU A 190 -11.89 25.00 21.12
CA GLU A 190 -11.30 24.93 22.47
C GLU A 190 -12.17 24.07 23.43
N GLY A 191 -11.91 22.75 23.49
CA GLY A 191 -12.65 21.90 24.44
C GLY A 191 -12.27 20.43 24.49
N ALA A 192 -11.31 20.09 25.35
CA ALA A 192 -11.17 18.82 26.08
C ALA A 192 -10.83 17.49 25.36
N ASP A 193 -11.11 17.27 24.07
CA ASP A 193 -10.77 15.98 23.39
C ASP A 193 -9.46 16.01 22.57
N HIS A 194 -8.67 17.08 22.71
CA HIS A 194 -7.44 17.29 21.93
C HIS A 194 -6.28 16.34 22.27
N LEU A 195 -6.29 15.68 23.44
CA LEU A 195 -5.14 14.93 23.93
C LEU A 195 -4.91 13.59 23.19
N GLU A 196 -5.97 12.87 22.83
CA GLU A 196 -5.83 11.64 22.03
C GLU A 196 -5.38 11.95 20.59
N MET A 197 -5.77 13.10 20.06
CA MET A 197 -5.45 13.54 18.71
C MET A 197 -3.99 14.01 18.57
N ASP A 198 -3.48 14.76 19.55
CA ASP A 198 -2.07 15.20 19.57
C ASP A 198 -1.08 14.03 19.77
N ILE A 199 -1.46 13.04 20.60
CA ILE A 199 -0.66 11.80 20.78
C ILE A 199 -0.62 11.01 19.46
N SER A 200 -1.75 10.95 18.74
CA SER A 200 -1.82 10.27 17.44
C SER A 200 -0.94 10.91 16.37
N MET A 201 -0.73 12.24 16.40
CA MET A 201 0.10 12.97 15.43
C MET A 201 1.59 12.85 15.74
N THR A 202 1.96 12.85 17.02
CA THR A 202 3.35 12.64 17.44
C THR A 202 3.79 11.19 17.25
N LEU A 203 2.86 10.23 17.30
CA LEU A 203 3.12 8.82 16.99
C LEU A 203 3.29 8.52 15.49
N LEU A 204 2.67 9.33 14.62
CA LEU A 204 2.93 9.30 13.18
C LEU A 204 4.32 9.89 12.92
N ASN A 205 5.33 9.04 13.08
CA ASN A 205 6.74 9.39 12.94
C ASN A 205 7.05 9.77 11.49
N ALA A 206 7.58 10.97 11.25
CA ALA A 206 8.03 11.41 9.93
C ALA A 206 9.02 10.44 9.27
N GLU A 207 9.71 9.59 10.06
CA GLU A 207 10.67 8.59 9.58
C GLU A 207 10.05 7.52 8.67
N TRP A 208 8.92 6.91 9.06
CA TRP A 208 8.31 5.86 8.23
C TRP A 208 7.74 6.43 6.93
N GLU A 209 7.17 7.65 7.00
CA GLU A 209 6.70 8.37 5.82
C GLU A 209 7.84 8.71 4.86
N ALA A 210 8.96 9.21 5.40
CA ALA A 210 10.17 9.50 4.64
C ALA A 210 10.73 8.22 3.99
N SER A 211 10.68 7.09 4.70
CA SER A 211 11.13 5.81 4.17
C SER A 211 10.30 5.36 2.96
N ILE A 212 8.96 5.44 3.05
CA ILE A 212 8.10 5.13 1.91
C ILE A 212 8.31 6.14 0.78
N ALA A 213 8.50 7.43 1.08
CA ALA A 213 8.77 8.44 0.07
C ALA A 213 10.07 8.15 -0.70
N CYS A 214 11.13 7.72 0.00
CA CYS A 214 12.37 7.26 -0.62
C CYS A 214 12.15 6.02 -1.50
N ALA A 215 11.38 5.03 -1.03
CA ALA A 215 11.04 3.85 -1.82
C ALA A 215 10.24 4.19 -3.08
N VAL A 216 9.33 5.16 -2.99
CA VAL A 216 8.57 5.70 -4.12
C VAL A 216 9.50 6.35 -5.14
N LEU A 217 10.45 7.18 -4.71
CA LEU A 217 11.42 7.80 -5.60
C LEU A 217 12.29 6.73 -6.29
N ALA A 218 12.78 5.75 -5.54
CA ALA A 218 13.54 4.63 -6.08
C ALA A 218 12.73 3.81 -7.11
N ALA A 219 11.44 3.59 -6.86
CA ALA A 219 10.56 2.89 -7.80
C ALA A 219 10.34 3.69 -9.09
N ILE A 220 10.23 5.03 -9.01
CA ILE A 220 10.12 5.90 -10.19
C ILE A 220 11.41 5.85 -11.02
N GLU A 221 12.58 5.92 -10.37
CA GLU A 221 13.87 5.81 -11.05
C GLU A 221 14.00 4.45 -11.75
N TYR A 222 13.65 3.37 -11.04
CA TYR A 222 13.65 2.02 -11.59
C TYR A 222 12.74 1.86 -12.82
N GLU A 223 11.55 2.48 -12.82
CA GLU A 223 10.68 2.48 -14.00
C GLU A 223 11.20 3.35 -15.14
N SER A 224 11.93 4.43 -14.84
CA SER A 224 12.44 5.32 -15.88
C SER A 224 13.50 4.66 -16.77
N ASP A 225 14.16 3.62 -16.24
CA ASP A 225 15.12 2.78 -16.96
C ASP A 225 14.46 1.59 -17.67
N GLY A 226 13.18 1.31 -17.40
CA GLY A 226 12.42 0.19 -17.97
C GLY A 226 11.31 0.63 -18.94
N ASP A 227 10.98 -0.22 -19.93
CA ASP A 227 9.97 0.07 -20.96
C ASP A 227 8.50 0.00 -20.46
N THR A 228 8.29 -0.09 -19.14
CA THR A 228 6.97 -0.30 -18.51
C THR A 228 6.63 0.87 -17.59
N GLY A 229 6.09 1.95 -18.15
CA GLY A 229 5.59 3.12 -17.39
C GLY A 229 4.26 2.87 -16.68
N ILE A 230 4.21 1.90 -15.76
CA ILE A 230 2.97 1.36 -15.17
C ILE A 230 2.64 2.03 -13.82
N ILE A 231 3.64 2.56 -13.12
CA ILE A 231 3.47 3.15 -11.78
C ILE A 231 3.34 4.70 -11.84
N GLY A 232 3.51 5.30 -13.02
CA GLY A 232 3.53 6.76 -13.19
C GLY A 232 2.30 7.52 -12.67
N CYS A 233 1.07 6.98 -12.71
CA CYS A 233 -0.12 7.74 -12.30
C CYS A 233 -0.31 7.87 -10.76
N PRO A 234 -0.23 6.79 -9.96
CA PRO A 234 -0.38 6.90 -8.51
C PRO A 234 0.79 7.63 -7.84
N LEU A 235 2.04 7.39 -8.30
CA LEU A 235 3.22 8.04 -7.71
C LEU A 235 3.37 9.50 -8.13
N PHE A 236 2.86 9.90 -9.30
CA PHE A 236 2.77 11.31 -9.66
C PHE A 236 1.77 12.07 -8.79
N MET A 237 0.64 11.44 -8.43
CA MET A 237 -0.29 12.01 -7.44
C MET A 237 0.38 12.13 -6.05
N PHE A 238 1.26 11.19 -5.70
CA PHE A 238 2.07 11.26 -4.50
C PHE A 238 3.15 12.37 -4.53
N ALA A 239 3.77 12.64 -5.68
CA ALA A 239 4.70 13.76 -5.83
C ALA A 239 3.99 15.13 -5.72
N ILE A 240 2.78 15.24 -6.26
CA ILE A 240 1.91 16.41 -6.04
C ILE A 240 1.57 16.54 -4.55
N TYR A 241 1.31 15.42 -3.89
CA TYR A 241 0.96 15.36 -2.47
C TYR A 241 2.10 15.83 -1.53
N LEU A 242 3.35 15.40 -1.75
CA LEU A 242 4.51 15.92 -1.01
C LEU A 242 4.68 17.43 -1.22
N SER A 243 4.43 17.90 -2.44
CA SER A 243 4.52 19.33 -2.78
C SER A 243 3.47 20.20 -2.07
N LEU A 244 2.37 19.61 -1.59
CA LEU A 244 1.32 20.31 -0.84
C LEU A 244 1.57 20.31 0.67
N SER A 245 2.33 19.35 1.20
CA SER A 245 2.63 19.23 2.64
C SER A 245 3.70 20.21 3.13
N ASP A 246 4.56 20.69 2.23
CA ASP A 246 5.68 21.60 2.54
C ASP A 246 5.26 23.09 2.56
N SER A 247 3.98 23.41 2.32
CA SER A 247 3.50 24.78 2.49
C SER A 247 3.37 25.08 3.99
N PRO A 248 4.12 26.04 4.54
CA PRO A 248 3.88 26.50 5.91
C PRO A 248 2.42 26.96 6.02
N PRO A 249 1.73 26.67 7.14
CA PRO A 249 0.40 27.19 7.36
C PRO A 249 0.48 28.72 7.21
N PRO A 250 -0.42 29.36 6.44
CA PRO A 250 -0.40 30.80 6.28
C PRO A 250 -0.41 31.44 7.67
N SER A 251 0.61 32.23 7.96
CA SER A 251 0.71 32.98 9.20
C SER A 251 -0.58 33.77 9.41
N ARG A 252 -1.24 33.52 10.54
CA ARG A 252 -2.57 34.02 10.92
C ARG A 252 -2.80 35.48 10.51
N SER A 253 -3.47 35.66 9.39
CA SER A 253 -4.24 36.85 9.04
C SER A 253 -5.19 36.48 7.88
N ILE A 254 -6.15 35.60 8.15
CA ILE A 254 -7.18 35.26 7.18
C ILE A 254 -8.46 36.00 7.57
N ARG A 255 -8.70 37.11 6.85
CA ARG A 255 -10.05 37.43 6.39
C ARG A 255 -10.49 36.31 5.48
N THR A 256 -11.68 35.80 5.75
CA THR A 256 -12.43 34.85 4.93
C THR A 256 -12.54 35.35 3.49
N ASP A 257 -11.82 34.70 2.57
CA ASP A 257 -12.20 34.57 1.17
C ASP A 257 -11.62 33.25 0.65
N CYS A 258 -12.46 32.24 0.53
CA CYS A 258 -12.15 30.98 -0.15
C CYS A 258 -11.96 31.26 -1.64
N ALA A 259 -10.74 31.62 -2.04
CA ALA A 259 -10.33 31.68 -3.44
C ALA A 259 -9.23 30.66 -3.71
N PHE A 260 -9.58 29.71 -4.58
CA PHE A 260 -8.71 28.72 -5.23
C PHE A 260 -7.46 29.42 -5.82
N PHE A 261 -6.27 29.14 -5.28
CA PHE A 261 -5.02 29.80 -5.72
C PHE A 261 -4.45 29.19 -7.03
N PRO A 262 -3.83 30.00 -7.92
CA PRO A 262 -3.35 29.55 -9.23
C PRO A 262 -1.88 29.13 -9.20
N PHE A 263 -1.57 27.87 -8.89
CA PHE A 263 -0.19 27.33 -8.91
C PHE A 263 0.20 26.56 -10.19
N HIS A 264 -0.70 26.52 -11.18
CA HIS A 264 -0.54 25.80 -12.45
C HIS A 264 0.64 26.28 -13.33
N ARG A 265 1.23 27.47 -13.08
CA ARG A 265 2.32 28.02 -13.93
C ARG A 265 3.73 27.54 -13.56
N SER A 266 3.98 27.21 -12.29
CA SER A 266 5.32 26.79 -11.84
C SER A 266 5.63 25.33 -12.19
N LEU A 267 4.66 24.44 -11.99
CA LEU A 267 4.78 23.01 -12.33
C LEU A 267 4.84 22.76 -13.84
N VAL A 268 4.10 23.53 -14.64
CA VAL A 268 4.26 23.51 -16.11
C VAL A 268 5.67 23.96 -16.52
N ALA A 269 6.31 24.85 -15.76
CA ALA A 269 7.68 25.27 -16.05
C ALA A 269 8.71 24.18 -15.71
N THR A 270 8.53 23.44 -14.60
CA THR A 270 9.43 22.33 -14.20
C THR A 270 9.26 21.09 -15.09
N SER A 271 8.03 20.70 -15.45
CA SER A 271 7.80 19.63 -16.43
C SER A 271 8.27 20.02 -17.84
N ARG A 272 8.13 21.30 -18.24
CA ARG A 272 8.73 21.81 -19.49
C ARG A 272 10.25 21.87 -19.41
N SER A 273 10.84 22.12 -18.24
CA SER A 273 12.29 22.10 -18.01
C SER A 273 12.86 20.69 -18.14
N LEU A 274 12.21 19.69 -17.55
CA LEU A 274 12.58 18.28 -17.70
C LEU A 274 12.39 17.77 -19.14
N ALA A 275 11.29 18.14 -19.79
CA ALA A 275 11.04 17.80 -21.20
C ALA A 275 12.08 18.46 -22.13
N ARG A 276 12.44 19.74 -21.90
CA ARG A 276 13.51 20.43 -22.64
C ARG A 276 14.89 19.82 -22.38
N SER A 277 15.14 19.28 -21.20
CA SER A 277 16.39 18.57 -20.88
C SER A 277 16.50 17.26 -21.67
N LYS A 278 15.41 16.52 -21.83
CA LYS A 278 15.36 15.32 -22.69
C LYS A 278 15.53 15.67 -24.17
N ASP A 279 14.81 16.68 -24.68
CA ASP A 279 14.97 17.15 -26.07
C ASP A 279 16.39 17.66 -26.35
N SER A 280 17.03 18.33 -25.39
CA SER A 280 18.40 18.81 -25.53
C SER A 280 19.41 17.66 -25.61
N LYS A 281 19.20 16.56 -24.88
CA LYS A 281 20.06 15.38 -24.97
C LYS A 281 19.89 14.65 -26.31
N GLU A 282 18.66 14.54 -26.80
CA GLU A 282 18.39 13.94 -28.13
C GLU A 282 18.95 14.79 -29.28
N GLN A 283 18.87 16.12 -29.21
CA GLN A 283 19.44 16.99 -30.24
C GLN A 283 20.97 16.94 -30.28
N VAL A 284 21.62 16.82 -29.11
CA VAL A 284 23.09 16.63 -29.04
C VAL A 284 23.48 15.29 -29.63
N GLN A 285 22.71 14.22 -29.37
CA GLN A 285 22.97 12.90 -29.92
C GLN A 285 22.80 12.88 -31.46
N ARG A 286 21.72 13.47 -32.00
CA ARG A 286 21.53 13.56 -33.47
C ARG A 286 22.63 14.35 -34.16
N LYS A 287 23.06 15.48 -33.60
CA LYS A 287 24.19 16.26 -34.15
C LYS A 287 25.49 15.48 -34.17
N ARG A 288 25.72 14.61 -33.17
CA ARG A 288 26.90 13.75 -33.12
C ARG A 288 26.89 12.71 -34.24
N GLU A 289 25.74 12.09 -34.48
CA GLU A 289 25.55 11.11 -35.55
C GLU A 289 25.67 11.73 -36.96
N GLU A 290 25.14 12.95 -37.15
CA GLU A 290 25.31 13.70 -38.41
C GLU A 290 26.78 14.03 -38.69
N LEU A 291 27.53 14.48 -37.67
CA LEU A 291 28.96 14.77 -37.82
C LEU A 291 29.79 13.52 -38.11
N GLU A 292 29.42 12.38 -37.52
CA GLU A 292 30.08 11.11 -37.78
C GLU A 292 29.79 10.59 -39.20
N TYR A 293 28.55 10.73 -39.67
CA TYR A 293 28.17 10.41 -41.04
C TYR A 293 28.94 11.27 -42.05
N GLU A 294 29.03 12.58 -41.84
CA GLU A 294 29.72 13.48 -42.77
C GLU A 294 31.24 13.24 -42.76
N GLY A 295 31.83 12.94 -41.60
CA GLY A 295 33.24 12.54 -41.48
C GLY A 295 33.55 11.22 -42.22
N ASN A 296 32.61 10.28 -42.24
CA ASN A 296 32.75 9.04 -43.01
C ASN A 296 32.57 9.27 -44.51
N ARG A 297 31.67 10.17 -44.91
CA ARG A 297 31.48 10.57 -46.31
C ARG A 297 32.75 11.19 -46.89
N VAL A 298 33.39 12.11 -46.17
CA VAL A 298 34.65 12.75 -46.60
C VAL A 298 35.78 11.73 -46.73
N ARG A 299 35.89 10.76 -45.81
CA ARG A 299 36.90 9.69 -45.89
C ARG A 299 36.69 8.77 -47.10
N ALA A 300 35.45 8.46 -47.46
CA ALA A 300 35.14 7.66 -48.65
C ALA A 300 35.58 8.36 -49.97
N PHE A 301 35.42 9.68 -50.05
CA PHE A 301 35.89 10.45 -51.22
C PHE A 301 37.42 10.59 -51.28
N ALA A 302 38.11 10.62 -50.15
CA ALA A 302 39.57 10.72 -50.10
C ALA A 302 40.29 9.41 -50.47
N GLY A 303 39.64 8.25 -50.35
CA GLY A 303 40.22 6.93 -50.64
C GLY A 303 40.14 6.45 -52.09
N SER A 304 39.60 7.26 -53.02
CA SER A 304 39.43 6.89 -54.44
C SER A 304 40.40 7.59 -55.40
N ARG A 305 41.62 7.90 -54.95
CA ARG A 305 42.70 8.41 -55.82
C ARG A 305 43.90 7.47 -55.81
#